data_AF-D5HR58-F1
#
_entry.id   AF-D5HR58-F1
#
_cell.length_a   1.000
_cell.length_b   1.000
_cell.length_c   1.000
_cell.angle_alpha   90.00
_cell.angle_beta   90.00
_cell.angle_gamma   90.00
#
_symmetry.space_group_name_H-M   'P 1'
#
loop_
_entity.id
_entity.type
_entity.pdbx_description
1 polymer ?
#
loop_
_entity_poly.entity_id
_entity_poly.type
_entity_poly.pdbx_seq_one_letter_code
_entity_poly.pdbx_strand_id
1 'polypeptide(L)'
;ALSLSRSQGEESQAARMIYSTAGLYGSFIRSLDALSSRGRGGGAGNAALPIAAVILSLRDLIGYFRAPHTELQHEQRQSRLRSLRRRQDLFQQEGMISLVLNCIDRLNVYSTAAHFAEFAGEAAAASWKEIVNLLYELLASLIRGNRTNCALFST
;
A
#
# COMPACT_ATOMS: atom_id res chain seq x y z
N ALA A 1 -20.77 27.99 19.49
CA ALA A 1 -20.37 27.04 20.54
C ALA A 1 -19.80 25.80 19.87
N LEU A 2 -18.56 25.42 20.18
CA LEU A 2 -17.94 24.20 19.66
C LEU A 2 -18.31 23.05 20.61
N SER A 3 -19.02 22.03 20.11
CA SER A 3 -19.27 20.80 20.84
C SER A 3 -18.22 19.76 20.45
N LEU A 4 -17.66 19.07 21.45
CA LEU A 4 -16.70 17.99 21.22
C LEU A 4 -17.47 16.68 21.04
N SER A 5 -17.17 15.95 19.96
CA SER A 5 -17.66 14.59 19.71
C SER A 5 -16.48 13.67 19.43
N ARG A 6 -16.52 12.43 19.95
CA ARG A 6 -15.41 11.46 19.87
C ARG A 6 -15.89 10.14 19.28
N SER A 7 -15.28 9.71 18.18
CA SER A 7 -15.46 8.37 17.61
C SER A 7 -14.37 7.44 18.16
N GLN A 8 -14.69 6.60 19.15
CA GLN A 8 -13.74 5.67 19.80
C GLN A 8 -13.59 4.32 19.07
N GLY A 9 -14.00 4.23 17.80
CA GLY A 9 -14.08 2.97 17.06
C GLY A 9 -12.92 2.68 16.10
N GLU A 10 -13.19 1.81 15.13
CA GLU A 10 -12.27 1.43 14.03
C GLU A 10 -11.68 2.63 13.28
N GLU A 11 -12.35 3.78 13.26
CA GLU A 11 -11.88 4.99 12.59
C GLU A 11 -10.59 5.55 13.20
N SER A 12 -10.47 5.55 14.53
CA SER A 12 -9.24 6.01 15.20
C SER A 12 -8.06 5.07 14.91
N GLN A 13 -8.33 3.76 14.80
CA GLN A 13 -7.30 2.78 14.45
C GLN A 13 -6.89 2.94 12.99
N ALA A 14 -7.87 3.10 12.08
CA ALA A 14 -7.64 3.35 10.66
C ALA A 14 -6.79 4.60 10.43
N ALA A 15 -7.09 5.71 11.10
CA ALA A 15 -6.32 6.94 11.00
C ALA A 15 -4.83 6.75 11.37
N ARG A 16 -4.54 6.00 12.44
CA ARG A 16 -3.16 5.67 12.83
C ARG A 16 -2.45 4.77 11.82
N MET A 17 -3.16 3.82 11.23
CA MET A 17 -2.62 2.96 10.17
C MET A 17 -2.31 3.76 8.92
N ILE A 18 -3.20 4.67 8.52
CA ILE A 18 -3.02 5.57 7.38
C ILE A 18 -1.76 6.42 7.60
N TYR A 19 -1.64 7.10 8.74
CA TYR A 19 -0.46 7.92 9.05
C TYR A 19 0.85 7.12 8.95
N SER A 20 0.89 5.94 9.56
CA SER A 20 2.07 5.07 9.55
C SER A 20 2.41 4.59 8.13
N THR A 21 1.40 4.19 7.35
CA THR A 21 1.56 3.66 6.00
C THR A 21 2.00 4.75 5.03
N ALA A 22 1.37 5.93 5.08
CA ALA A 22 1.71 7.07 4.25
C ALA A 22 3.15 7.53 4.50
N GLY A 23 3.58 7.60 5.77
CA GLY A 23 4.96 7.91 6.12
C GLY A 23 5.97 6.90 5.56
N LEU A 24 5.70 5.61 5.72
CA LEU A 24 6.57 4.54 5.22
C LEU A 24 6.65 4.54 3.69
N TYR A 25 5.51 4.61 3.00
CA TYR A 25 5.46 4.55 1.54
C TYR A 25 6.02 5.83 0.92
N GLY A 26 5.76 6.99 1.51
CA GLY A 26 6.39 8.24 1.09
C GLY A 26 7.91 8.20 1.24
N SER A 27 8.43 7.60 2.31
CA SER A 27 9.87 7.37 2.46
C SER A 27 10.42 6.42 1.40
N PHE A 28 9.72 5.32 1.14
CA PHE A 28 10.08 4.34 0.13
C PHE A 28 10.13 4.96 -1.29
N ILE A 29 9.12 5.73 -1.67
CA ILE A 29 9.06 6.43 -2.96
C ILE A 29 10.26 7.38 -3.11
N ARG A 30 10.57 8.20 -2.09
CA ARG A 30 11.74 9.09 -2.13
C ARG A 30 13.05 8.33 -2.31
N SER A 31 13.19 7.17 -1.66
CA SER A 31 14.36 6.33 -1.85
C SER A 31 14.43 5.74 -3.27
N LEU A 32 13.30 5.36 -3.87
CA LEU A 32 13.26 4.90 -5.27
C LEU A 32 13.60 6.03 -6.26
N ASP A 33 13.11 7.25 -6.03
CA ASP A 33 13.44 8.42 -6.85
C ASP A 33 14.93 8.80 -6.74
N ALA A 34 15.52 8.64 -5.54
CA ALA A 34 16.95 8.83 -5.33
C ALA A 34 17.81 7.78 -6.04
N LEU A 35 17.28 6.57 -6.25
CA LEU A 35 17.95 5.51 -7.01
C LEU A 35 17.88 5.78 -8.53
N SER A 36 16.72 6.19 -9.04
CA SER A 36 16.52 6.44 -10.48
C SER A 36 17.34 7.64 -10.98
N SER A 37 17.49 8.68 -10.15
CA SER A 37 18.26 9.89 -10.50
C SER A 37 19.78 9.69 -10.52
N ARG A 38 20.30 8.58 -9.97
CA ARG A 38 21.73 8.42 -9.67
C ARG A 38 22.58 7.84 -10.81
N GLY A 39 21.95 7.45 -11.92
CA GLY A 39 22.63 6.90 -13.10
C GLY A 39 23.37 5.58 -12.86
N ARG A 40 23.72 4.86 -13.93
CA ARG A 40 24.38 3.54 -13.91
C ARG A 40 25.82 3.49 -13.37
N GLY A 41 26.31 4.56 -12.72
CA GLY A 41 27.72 4.68 -12.29
C GLY A 41 27.95 5.47 -11.00
N GLY A 42 26.90 6.04 -10.39
CA GLY A 42 27.01 6.73 -9.12
C GLY A 42 27.04 5.73 -7.97
N GLY A 43 28.23 5.18 -7.68
CA GLY A 43 28.52 4.12 -6.72
C GLY A 43 27.47 3.84 -5.64
N ALA A 44 27.16 2.54 -5.48
CA ALA A 44 26.20 1.94 -4.56
C ALA A 44 25.82 2.87 -3.39
N GLY A 45 24.75 3.62 -3.61
CA GLY A 45 24.24 4.51 -2.61
C GLY A 45 23.56 3.72 -1.53
N ASN A 46 24.17 3.73 -0.35
CA ASN A 46 23.67 3.31 0.96
C ASN A 46 22.33 3.95 1.37
N ALA A 47 21.44 4.35 0.46
CA ALA A 47 20.05 4.58 0.78
C ALA A 47 19.41 3.22 1.05
N ALA A 48 19.60 2.72 2.27
CA ALA A 48 19.02 1.47 2.74
C ALA A 48 17.51 1.54 2.53
N LEU A 49 17.02 0.78 1.55
CA LEU A 49 15.59 0.68 1.29
C LEU A 49 14.94 -0.03 2.49
N PRO A 50 13.80 0.47 3.01
CA PRO A 50 13.08 -0.16 4.11
C PRO A 50 12.29 -1.40 3.65
N ILE A 51 12.94 -2.31 2.91
CA ILE A 51 12.33 -3.49 2.24
C ILE A 51 11.51 -4.33 3.21
N ALA A 52 12.12 -4.74 4.34
CA ALA A 52 11.45 -5.59 5.32
C ALA A 52 10.20 -4.91 5.93
N ALA A 53 10.29 -3.61 6.23
CA ALA A 53 9.16 -2.85 6.78
C ALA A 53 8.04 -2.69 5.74
N VAL A 54 8.37 -2.45 4.47
CA VAL A 54 7.39 -2.36 3.38
C VAL A 54 6.66 -3.69 3.18
N ILE A 55 7.39 -4.81 3.15
CA ILE A 55 6.79 -6.16 3.02
C ILE A 55 5.83 -6.45 4.19
N LEU A 56 6.26 -6.18 5.43
CA LEU A 56 5.43 -6.39 6.61
C LEU A 56 4.16 -5.53 6.55
N SER A 57 4.31 -4.24 6.26
CA SER A 57 3.20 -3.31 6.11
C SER A 57 2.20 -3.74 5.03
N LEU A 58 2.68 -4.21 3.87
CA LEU A 58 1.81 -4.70 2.79
C LEU A 58 1.00 -5.92 3.24
N ARG A 59 1.64 -6.91 3.88
CA ARG A 59 0.99 -8.12 4.38
C ARG A 59 -0.07 -7.79 5.43
N ASP A 60 0.24 -6.90 6.36
CA ASP A 60 -0.70 -6.47 7.40
C ASP A 60 -1.93 -5.78 6.78
N LEU A 61 -1.73 -4.92 5.79
CA LEU A 61 -2.83 -4.24 5.09
C LEU A 61 -3.67 -5.21 4.24
N ILE A 62 -3.06 -6.18 3.55
CA ILE A 62 -3.80 -7.23 2.83
C ILE A 62 -4.68 -8.03 3.80
N GLY A 63 -4.13 -8.41 4.96
CA GLY A 63 -4.88 -9.07 6.03
C GLY A 63 -6.01 -8.19 6.57
N TYR A 64 -5.76 -6.90 6.76
CA TYR A 64 -6.75 -5.93 7.22
C TYR A 64 -7.91 -5.83 6.22
N PHE A 65 -7.65 -5.72 4.92
CA PHE A 65 -8.68 -5.61 3.88
C PHE A 65 -9.25 -6.95 3.39
N ARG A 66 -8.97 -8.05 4.10
CA ARG A 66 -9.45 -9.37 3.70
C ARG A 66 -10.98 -9.42 3.68
N ALA A 67 -11.53 -9.91 2.57
CA ALA A 67 -12.95 -10.13 2.43
C ALA A 67 -13.44 -11.21 3.44
N PRO A 68 -14.65 -11.07 4.01
CA PRO A 68 -15.21 -12.08 4.90
C PRO A 68 -15.47 -13.39 4.15
N HIS A 69 -15.30 -14.52 4.83
CA HIS A 69 -15.53 -15.86 4.26
C HIS A 69 -16.98 -16.05 3.79
N THR A 70 -17.13 -16.78 2.69
CA THR A 70 -18.42 -17.12 2.08
C THR A 70 -19.25 -18.12 2.87
N GLU A 71 -18.72 -18.67 3.97
CA GLU A 71 -19.42 -19.60 4.86
C GLU A 71 -20.09 -18.90 6.05
N LEU A 72 -19.80 -17.61 6.29
CA LEU A 72 -20.42 -16.85 7.38
C LEU A 72 -21.93 -16.66 7.16
N GLN A 73 -22.70 -16.63 8.24
CA GLN A 73 -24.14 -16.29 8.17
C GLN A 73 -24.36 -14.95 7.45
N HIS A 74 -25.42 -14.85 6.65
CA HIS A 74 -25.68 -13.70 5.77
C HIS A 74 -25.65 -12.36 6.51
N GLU A 75 -26.25 -12.27 7.69
CA GLU A 75 -26.28 -11.05 8.50
C GLU A 75 -24.88 -10.61 8.94
N GLN A 76 -24.10 -11.55 9.50
CA GLN A 76 -22.72 -11.30 9.90
C GLN A 76 -21.85 -10.90 8.70
N ARG A 77 -22.05 -11.54 7.55
CA ARG A 77 -21.33 -11.24 6.32
C ARG A 77 -21.65 -9.82 5.83
N GLN A 78 -22.91 -9.43 5.79
CA GLN A 78 -23.29 -8.07 5.38
C GLN A 78 -22.71 -7.01 6.33
N SER A 79 -22.71 -7.26 7.64
CA SER A 79 -22.10 -6.36 8.62
C SER A 79 -20.60 -6.16 8.37
N ARG A 80 -19.86 -7.27 8.18
CA ARG A 80 -18.42 -7.23 7.86
C ARG A 80 -18.12 -6.54 6.52
N LEU A 81 -18.95 -6.75 5.51
CA LEU A 81 -18.81 -6.08 4.21
C LEU A 81 -19.01 -4.55 4.34
N ARG A 82 -19.95 -4.10 5.20
CA ARG A 82 -20.13 -2.66 5.47
C ARG A 82 -18.92 -2.05 6.18
N SER A 83 -18.40 -2.71 7.21
CA SER A 83 -17.15 -2.26 7.87
C SER A 83 -15.97 -2.24 6.89
N LEU A 84 -15.79 -3.28 6.07
CA LEU A 84 -14.74 -3.34 5.07
C LEU A 84 -14.81 -2.15 4.09
N ARG A 85 -16.00 -1.84 3.55
CA ARG A 85 -16.17 -0.70 2.64
C ARG A 85 -15.84 0.62 3.33
N ARG A 86 -16.33 0.84 4.56
CA ARG A 86 -16.00 2.06 5.33
C ARG A 86 -14.49 2.24 5.48
N ARG A 87 -13.76 1.14 5.75
CA ARG A 87 -12.30 1.17 5.85
C ARG A 87 -11.62 1.46 4.51
N GLN A 88 -12.13 0.89 3.41
CA GLN A 88 -11.65 1.20 2.06
C GLN A 88 -11.88 2.68 1.71
N ASP A 89 -13.05 3.24 2.06
CA ASP A 89 -13.40 4.64 1.81
C ASP A 89 -12.48 5.60 2.59
N LEU A 90 -12.15 5.31 3.85
CA LEU A 90 -11.18 6.09 4.63
C LEU A 90 -9.80 6.14 3.97
N PHE A 91 -9.32 5.01 3.45
CA PHE A 91 -8.05 4.96 2.74
C PHE A 91 -8.09 5.73 1.42
N GLN A 92 -9.24 5.70 0.74
CA GLN A 92 -9.43 6.46 -0.50
C GLN A 92 -9.44 7.97 -0.24
N GLN A 93 -10.11 8.45 0.81
CA GLN A 93 -10.16 9.86 1.20
C GLN A 93 -8.77 10.44 1.49
N GLU A 94 -7.89 9.63 2.07
CA GLU A 94 -6.51 10.00 2.40
C GLU A 94 -5.53 9.75 1.24
N GLY A 95 -6.04 9.45 0.04
CA GLY A 95 -5.20 9.29 -1.16
C GLY A 95 -4.32 8.04 -1.18
N MET A 96 -4.60 7.05 -0.33
CA MET A 96 -3.74 5.87 -0.18
C MET A 96 -3.63 5.03 -1.46
N ILE A 97 -4.68 4.98 -2.28
CA ILE A 97 -4.64 4.29 -3.59
C ILE A 97 -3.59 4.94 -4.49
N SER A 98 -3.54 6.27 -4.54
CA SER A 98 -2.53 7.00 -5.33
C SER A 98 -1.12 6.74 -4.80
N LEU A 99 -0.93 6.65 -3.48
CA LEU A 99 0.38 6.28 -2.92
C LEU A 99 0.82 4.87 -3.34
N VAL A 100 -0.08 3.89 -3.32
CA VAL A 100 0.19 2.53 -3.79
C VAL A 100 0.55 2.52 -5.28
N LEU A 101 -0.21 3.24 -6.11
CA LEU A 101 0.07 3.36 -7.54
C LEU A 101 1.42 4.03 -7.80
N ASN A 102 1.76 5.10 -7.08
CA ASN A 102 3.07 5.73 -7.21
C ASN A 102 4.22 4.76 -6.88
N CYS A 103 4.07 3.90 -5.86
CA CYS A 103 5.05 2.84 -5.58
C CYS A 103 5.19 1.87 -6.78
N ILE A 104 4.06 1.46 -7.38
CA ILE A 104 4.06 0.57 -8.54
C ILE A 104 4.75 1.26 -9.73
N ASP A 105 4.41 2.51 -10.03
CA ASP A 105 4.97 3.25 -11.16
C ASP A 105 6.48 3.38 -11.08
N ARG A 106 7.04 3.71 -9.89
CA ARG A 106 8.49 3.79 -9.70
C ARG A 106 9.18 2.43 -9.84
N LEU A 107 8.53 1.36 -9.38
CA LEU A 107 9.06 0.01 -9.53
C LEU A 107 8.97 -0.52 -10.96
N ASN A 108 7.97 -0.06 -11.73
CA ASN A 108 7.74 -0.49 -13.11
C ASN A 108 8.80 0.01 -14.11
N VAL A 109 9.59 1.02 -13.72
CA VAL A 109 10.77 1.47 -14.48
C VAL A 109 11.82 0.36 -14.58
N TYR A 110 11.88 -0.53 -13.59
CA TYR A 110 12.82 -1.63 -13.57
C TYR A 110 12.22 -2.87 -14.27
N SER A 111 12.62 -3.08 -15.52
CA SER A 111 12.15 -4.21 -16.35
C SER A 111 12.41 -5.61 -15.77
N THR A 112 13.44 -5.77 -14.92
CA THR A 112 13.80 -7.05 -14.30
C THR A 112 14.39 -6.85 -12.90
N ALA A 113 14.37 -7.90 -12.08
CA ALA A 113 15.06 -7.91 -10.79
C ALA A 113 16.57 -7.65 -10.94
N ALA A 114 17.19 -8.17 -12.01
CA ALA A 114 18.61 -7.91 -12.31
C ALA A 114 18.86 -6.42 -12.58
N HIS A 115 17.99 -5.79 -13.37
CA HIS A 115 18.06 -4.34 -13.60
C HIS A 115 17.89 -3.54 -12.31
N PHE A 116 16.99 -3.96 -11.40
CA PHE A 116 16.86 -3.32 -10.08
C PHE A 116 18.10 -3.54 -9.19
N ALA A 117 18.75 -4.71 -9.28
CA ALA A 117 19.97 -5.01 -8.54
C ALA A 117 21.14 -4.07 -8.89
N GLU A 118 21.22 -3.60 -10.14
CA GLU A 118 22.23 -2.61 -10.58
C GLU A 118 22.18 -1.31 -9.76
N PHE A 119 21.00 -0.93 -9.24
CA PHE A 119 20.79 0.33 -8.51
C PHE A 119 20.66 0.10 -7.01
N ALA A 120 19.86 -0.88 -6.60
CA ALA A 120 19.48 -1.12 -5.21
C ALA A 120 20.31 -2.22 -4.51
N GLY A 121 21.13 -2.94 -5.27
CA GLY A 121 21.89 -4.10 -4.79
C GLY A 121 21.10 -5.41 -4.80
N GLU A 122 21.83 -6.53 -4.78
CA GLU A 122 21.29 -7.88 -4.91
C GLU A 122 20.30 -8.25 -3.79
N ALA A 123 20.59 -7.84 -2.55
CA ALA A 123 19.73 -8.11 -1.40
C ALA A 123 18.33 -7.51 -1.55
N ALA A 124 18.25 -6.27 -2.06
CA ALA A 124 16.96 -5.62 -2.32
C ALA A 124 16.25 -6.25 -3.54
N ALA A 125 17.01 -6.64 -4.57
CA ALA A 125 16.47 -7.29 -5.76
C ALA A 125 15.88 -8.68 -5.50
N ALA A 126 16.41 -9.42 -4.53
CA ALA A 126 15.84 -10.69 -4.10
C ALA A 126 14.37 -10.56 -3.66
N SER A 127 14.00 -9.42 -3.06
CA SER A 127 12.64 -9.12 -2.60
C SER A 127 11.77 -8.36 -3.60
N TRP A 128 12.30 -7.96 -4.76
CA TRP A 128 11.59 -7.11 -5.73
C TRP A 128 10.28 -7.74 -6.21
N LYS A 129 10.34 -9.00 -6.66
CA LYS A 129 9.15 -9.73 -7.15
C LYS A 129 8.08 -9.87 -6.06
N GLU A 130 8.50 -10.10 -4.83
CA GLU A 130 7.58 -10.22 -3.69
C GLU A 130 6.87 -8.89 -3.43
N ILE A 131 7.59 -7.77 -3.38
CA ILE A 131 7.00 -6.44 -3.17
C ILE A 131 5.99 -6.12 -4.27
N VAL A 132 6.34 -6.35 -5.54
CA VAL A 132 5.45 -6.09 -6.68
C VAL A 132 4.17 -6.92 -6.56
N ASN A 133 4.27 -8.22 -6.24
CA ASN A 133 3.09 -9.07 -6.05
C ASN A 133 2.18 -8.57 -4.91
N LEU A 134 2.78 -8.22 -3.77
CA LEU A 134 2.04 -7.71 -2.60
C LEU A 134 1.37 -6.35 -2.90
N LEU A 135 1.99 -5.48 -3.69
CA LEU A 135 1.38 -4.21 -4.10
C LEU A 135 0.11 -4.43 -4.93
N TYR A 136 0.16 -5.35 -5.91
CA TYR A 136 -1.03 -5.68 -6.71
C TYR A 136 -2.11 -6.40 -5.89
N GLU A 137 -1.73 -7.26 -4.94
CA GLU A 137 -2.68 -7.91 -4.03
C GLU A 137 -3.37 -6.91 -3.09
N LEU A 138 -2.62 -5.94 -2.56
CA LEU A 138 -3.19 -4.85 -1.76
C LEU A 138 -4.14 -4.00 -2.61
N LEU A 139 -3.73 -3.62 -3.83
CA LEU A 139 -4.57 -2.86 -4.76
C LEU A 139 -5.89 -3.58 -5.05
N ALA A 140 -5.84 -4.88 -5.35
CA ALA A 140 -7.03 -5.70 -5.54
C ALA A 140 -7.91 -5.75 -4.27
N SER A 141 -7.33 -5.72 -3.09
CA SER A 141 -8.06 -5.73 -1.81
C SER A 141 -8.71 -4.37 -1.50
N LEU A 142 -8.14 -3.26 -1.98
CA LEU A 142 -8.75 -1.93 -1.87
C LEU A 142 -9.90 -1.71 -2.86
N ILE A 143 -9.89 -2.38 -4.02
CA ILE A 143 -10.89 -2.18 -5.08
C ILE A 143 -12.09 -3.13 -4.93
N ARG A 144 -11.84 -4.40 -4.59
CA ARG A 144 -12.90 -5.43 -4.57
C ARG A 144 -14.06 -5.04 -3.66
N GLY A 145 -15.27 -5.08 -4.23
CA GLY A 145 -16.52 -4.80 -3.51
C GLY A 145 -16.83 -3.32 -3.30
N ASN A 146 -16.04 -2.40 -3.86
CA ASN A 146 -16.23 -0.95 -3.76
C ASN A 146 -16.26 -0.26 -5.14
N ARG A 147 -17.46 0.10 -5.60
CA ARG A 147 -17.67 0.74 -6.92
C ARG A 147 -17.02 2.12 -7.01
N THR A 148 -16.95 2.87 -5.91
CA THR A 148 -16.32 4.20 -5.87
C THR A 148 -14.83 4.09 -6.19
N ASN A 149 -14.15 3.09 -5.61
CA ASN A 149 -12.74 2.84 -5.90
C ASN A 149 -12.53 2.38 -7.33
N CYS A 150 -13.42 1.56 -7.90
CA CYS A 150 -13.33 1.17 -9.31
C CYS A 150 -13.42 2.39 -10.26
N ALA A 151 -14.26 3.38 -9.94
CA ALA A 151 -14.46 4.54 -10.81
C ALA A 151 -13.19 5.39 -10.97
N LEU A 152 -12.27 5.36 -9.99
CA LEU A 152 -10.98 6.06 -10.06
C LEU A 152 -10.07 5.57 -11.20
N PHE A 153 -10.32 4.38 -11.74
CA PHE A 153 -9.54 3.79 -12.83
C PHE A 153 -10.16 3.98 -14.22
N SER A 154 -11.24 4.77 -14.32
CA SER A 154 -11.95 5.00 -15.59
C SER A 154 -11.59 6.31 -16.29
N THR A 155 -10.73 7.12 -15.67
CA THR A 155 -10.21 8.41 -16.16
C THR A 155 -8.71 8.32 -16.37
#